data_AF-A0A367GKD4-F1
#
_entry.id   AF-A0A367GKD4-F1
#
_cell.length_a   1.000
_cell.length_b   1.000
_cell.length_c   1.000
_cell.angle_alpha   90.00
_cell.angle_beta   90.00
_cell.angle_gamma   90.00
#
_symmetry.space_group_name_H-M   'P 1'
#
loop_
_entity.id
_entity.type
_entity.pdbx_description
1 polymer ?
#
loop_
_entity_poly.entity_id
_entity_poly.type
_entity_poly.pdbx_seq_one_letter_code
_entity_poly.pdbx_strand_id
1 'polypeptide(L)' 'MQAGIESLDVFGALNTVDALADGDIMKWESICQMRYEKVYVKLLLNKAKAEYQEKYTDIMKSKR' A
#
# COMPACT_ATOMS: atom_id res chain seq x y z
N MET A 1 17.82 11.18 -3.58
CA MET A 1 16.81 10.10 -3.78
C MET A 1 15.41 10.59 -3.38
N GLN A 2 15.04 11.83 -3.74
CA GLN A 2 13.77 12.47 -3.32
C GLN A 2 12.67 12.39 -4.40
N ALA A 3 13.02 12.08 -5.65
CA ALA A 3 12.12 12.21 -6.81
C ALA A 3 11.00 11.15 -6.90
N GLY A 4 11.14 10.02 -6.21
CA GLY A 4 10.17 8.93 -6.25
C GLY A 4 8.96 9.11 -5.32
N ILE A 5 9.11 9.90 -4.25
CA ILE A 5 8.04 10.11 -3.25
C ILE A 5 7.12 11.25 -3.70
N GLU A 6 7.70 12.34 -4.23
CA GLU A 6 6.94 13.50 -4.74
C GLU A 6 6.05 13.14 -5.94
N SER A 7 6.48 12.21 -6.80
CA SER A 7 5.71 11.77 -7.96
C SER A 7 4.49 10.92 -7.61
N LEU A 8 4.53 10.20 -6.47
CA LEU A 8 3.39 9.44 -5.97
C LEU A 8 2.41 10.34 -5.21
N ASP A 9 2.90 11.35 -4.49
CA ASP A 9 2.05 12.21 -3.65
C ASP A 9 0.98 12.98 -4.46
N VAL A 10 1.26 13.26 -5.74
CA VAL A 10 0.32 13.92 -6.68
C VAL A 10 -1.01 13.17 -6.81
N PHE A 11 -1.00 11.84 -6.66
CA PHE A 11 -2.18 10.99 -6.88
C PHE A 11 -2.95 10.68 -5.59
N GLY A 12 -2.40 10.99 -4.41
CA GLY A 12 -3.07 10.91 -3.11
C GLY A 12 -3.89 9.64 -2.91
N ALA A 13 -5.22 9.80 -2.75
CA ALA A 13 -6.14 8.69 -2.53
C ALA A 13 -6.20 7.67 -3.68
N LEU A 14 -5.94 8.09 -4.92
CA LEU A 14 -5.95 7.19 -6.08
C LEU A 14 -4.84 6.15 -6.00
N ASN A 15 -3.66 6.48 -5.48
CA ASN A 15 -2.62 5.48 -5.24
C ASN A 15 -3.06 4.42 -4.23
N THR A 16 -3.86 4.82 -3.25
CA THR A 16 -4.39 3.88 -2.26
C THR A 16 -5.40 2.94 -2.92
N VAL A 17 -6.27 3.47 -3.79
CA VAL A 17 -7.21 2.65 -4.56
C VAL A 17 -6.47 1.71 -5.51
N ASP A 18 -5.45 2.20 -6.22
CA ASP A 18 -4.65 1.40 -7.14
C ASP A 18 -3.85 0.29 -6.42
N ALA A 19 -3.25 0.60 -5.29
CA ALA A 19 -2.57 -0.37 -4.43
C ALA A 19 -3.54 -1.43 -3.86
N LEU A 20 -4.80 -1.06 -3.61
CA LEU A 20 -5.85 -2.01 -3.21
C LEU A 20 -6.33 -2.86 -4.39
N ALA A 21 -6.27 -2.32 -5.61
CA ALA A 21 -6.64 -2.98 -6.85
C ALA A 21 -5.55 -3.86 -7.44
N ASP A 22 -4.33 -3.79 -6.91
CA ASP A 22 -3.13 -4.45 -7.46
C ASP A 22 -2.86 -4.02 -8.92
N GLY A 23 -3.08 -2.73 -9.22
CA GLY A 23 -2.92 -2.15 -10.56
C GLY A 23 -4.07 -2.42 -11.54
N ASP A 24 -5.10 -3.15 -11.12
CA ASP A 24 -6.24 -3.49 -11.98
C ASP A 24 -7.34 -2.43 -11.93
N ILE A 25 -7.38 -1.56 -12.94
CA ILE A 25 -8.35 -0.47 -13.04
C ILE A 25 -9.82 -0.94 -13.01
N MET A 26 -10.11 -2.16 -13.47
CA MET A 26 -11.48 -2.69 -13.46
C MET A 26 -12.00 -2.96 -12.04
N LYS A 27 -11.11 -3.03 -11.05
CA LYS A 27 -11.47 -3.20 -9.64
C LYS A 27 -11.67 -1.88 -8.90
N TRP A 28 -11.25 -0.75 -9.47
CA TRP A 28 -11.27 0.54 -8.79
C TRP A 28 -12.68 0.94 -8.33
N GLU A 29 -13.67 0.79 -9.21
CA GLU A 29 -15.06 1.11 -8.88
C GLU A 29 -15.55 0.26 -7.69
N SER A 30 -15.27 -1.04 -7.72
CA SER A 30 -15.67 -1.96 -6.65
C SER A 30 -15.06 -1.58 -5.29
N ILE A 31 -13.80 -1.10 -5.29
CA ILE A 31 -13.08 -0.66 -4.08
C ILE A 31 -13.68 0.64 -3.54
N CYS A 32 -13.96 1.61 -4.41
CA CYS A 32 -14.59 2.88 -4.03
C CYS A 32 -16.00 2.70 -3.46
N GLN A 33 -16.72 1.64 -3.88
CA GLN A 33 -18.04 1.28 -3.36
C GLN A 33 -17.98 0.44 -2.07
N MET A 34 -16.79 -0.06 -1.66
CA MET A 34 -16.68 -0.81 -0.42
C MET A 34 -16.89 0.08 0.80
N ARG A 35 -17.46 -0.52 1.84
CA ARG A 35 -17.56 0.09 3.16
C ARG A 35 -16.20 0.51 3.70
N TYR A 36 -16.12 1.73 4.22
CA TYR A 36 -14.91 2.32 4.77
C TYR A 36 -14.20 1.40 5.78
N GLU A 37 -14.94 0.72 6.66
CA GLU A 37 -14.34 -0.12 7.70
C GLU A 37 -13.55 -1.29 7.10
N LYS A 38 -14.03 -1.87 5.99
CA LYS A 38 -13.34 -2.95 5.28
C LYS A 38 -12.06 -2.46 4.62
N VAL A 39 -12.15 -1.31 3.93
CA VAL A 39 -11.01 -0.68 3.27
C VAL A 39 -9.94 -0.32 4.30
N TYR A 40 -10.36 0.30 5.41
CA TYR A 40 -9.47 0.69 6.49
C TYR A 40 -8.73 -0.49 7.12
N VAL A 41 -9.44 -1.57 7.46
CA VAL A 41 -8.82 -2.80 8.02
C VAL A 41 -7.83 -3.41 7.02
N LYS A 42 -8.16 -3.41 5.73
CA LYS A 42 -7.26 -3.91 4.69
C LYS A 42 -5.98 -3.07 4.59
N LEU A 43 -6.09 -1.75 4.68
CA LEU A 43 -4.92 -0.85 4.70
C LEU A 43 -4.04 -1.09 5.93
N LEU A 44 -4.64 -1.25 7.12
CA LEU A 44 -3.90 -1.60 8.33
C LEU A 44 -3.16 -2.94 8.20
N LEU A 45 -3.81 -3.95 7.62
CA LEU A 45 -3.18 -5.25 7.37
C LEU A 45 -2.00 -5.13 6.42
N ASN A 46 -2.15 -4.38 5.33
CA ASN A 46 -1.08 -4.16 4.36
C ASN A 46 0.11 -3.43 5.01
N LYS A 47 -0.14 -2.42 5.86
CA LYS A 47 0.90 -1.73 6.64
C LYS A 47 1.65 -2.69 7.55
N ALA A 48 0.95 -3.50 8.35
CA ALA A 48 1.57 -4.45 9.27
C ALA A 48 2.45 -5.48 8.54
N LYS A 49 2.02 -5.94 7.36
CA LYS A 49 2.81 -6.83 6.51
C LYS A 49 4.09 -6.16 5.98
N ALA A 50 3.98 -4.91 5.54
CA ALA A 50 5.13 -4.15 5.05
C ALA A 50 6.17 -3.94 6.17
N GLU A 51 5.73 -3.53 7.36
CA GLU A 51 6.61 -3.37 8.54
C GLU A 51 7.29 -4.69 8.93
N TYR A 52 6.57 -5.82 8.85
CA TYR A 52 7.16 -7.12 9.11
C TYR A 52 8.22 -7.49 8.07
N GLN A 53 7.94 -7.26 6.79
CA GLN A 53 8.87 -7.52 5.70
C GLN A 53 10.15 -6.68 5.81
N GLU A 54 10.01 -5.41 6.20
CA GLU A 54 11.14 -4.50 6.46
C GLU A 54 12.02 -5.04 7.58
N LYS A 55 11.43 -5.33 8.75
CA LYS A 55 12.16 -5.90 9.90
C LYS A 55 12.85 -7.22 9.56
N TYR A 56 12.18 -8.10 8.82
CA TYR A 56 12.75 -9.35 8.37
C TYR A 56 13.97 -9.13 7.46
N THR A 57 13.86 -8.19 6.52
CA THR A 57 14.94 -7.83 5.60
C THR A 57 16.14 -7.26 6.36
N ASP A 58 15.91 -6.44 7.38
CA ASP A 58 16.99 -5.86 8.19
C ASP A 58 17.73 -6.93 9.02
N ILE A 59 16.99 -7.86 9.62
CA ILE A 59 17.60 -9.02 10.31
C ILE A 59 18.44 -9.85 9.35
N MET A 60 17.96 -10.09 8.12
CA MET A 60 18.73 -10.84 7.12
C MET A 60 20.00 -10.10 6.69
N LYS A 61 19.95 -8.78 6.54
CA LYS A 61 21.14 -7.96 6.21
C LYS A 61 22.15 -7.94 7.35
N SER A 62 21.70 -7.83 8.60
CA SER A 62 22.56 -7.84 9.79
C SER A 62 23.26 -9.17 10.04
N LYS A 63 22.72 -10.27 9.51
CA LYS A 63 23.28 -11.62 9.67
C LYS A 63 24.31 -11.98 8.59
N ARG A 64 24.48 -11.12 7.58
CA ARG A 64 25.43 -11.29 6.47
C ARG A 64 26.67 -10.44 6.69
#